data_AF-A0A8H6HBM5-F1
#
_entry.id   AF-A0A8H6HBM5-F1
#
_cell.length_a   1.000
_cell.length_b   1.000
_cell.length_c   1.000
_cell.angle_alpha   90.00
_cell.angle_beta   90.00
_cell.angle_gamma   90.00
#
_symmetry.space_group_name_H-M   'P 1'
#
loop_
_entity.id
_entity.type
_entity.pdbx_description
1 polymer ?
#
loop_
_entity_poly.entity_id
_entity_poly.type
_entity_poly.pdbx_seq_one_letter_code
_entity_poly.pdbx_strand_id
1 'polypeptide(L)'
;MLTSKMPLELQLAIVGHLDPRDIFHLQLTCRHLYDLVENSAEMAWRNCLNQNCLRNGLFWPSFAHLATVAEYKHAATAPLRFSAAYHKASKNNKMLKKKRMRLQFPAKCTTGSTILDIHFIPGGRFLATFSDSGTMDVWDLRAAPTLEMVLSMPLERFRGVAYSNVVDCDKVHILYELDLDIPASYTA
;
A
#
# COMPACT_ATOMS: atom_id res chain seq x y z
N MET A 1 29.20 -22.16 2.67
CA MET A 1 30.55 -21.65 3.01
C MET A 1 31.01 -20.45 2.19
N LEU A 2 30.32 -20.03 1.11
CA LEU A 2 30.70 -18.84 0.33
C LEU A 2 30.36 -17.51 1.02
N THR A 3 29.31 -17.47 1.84
CA THR A 3 28.81 -16.24 2.47
C THR A 3 29.70 -15.71 3.60
N SER A 4 30.44 -16.57 4.32
CA SER A 4 31.24 -16.15 5.48
C SER A 4 32.54 -15.43 5.11
N LYS A 5 33.01 -15.55 3.87
CA LYS A 5 34.21 -14.84 3.37
C LYS A 5 33.90 -13.50 2.69
N MET A 6 32.61 -13.19 2.51
CA MET A 6 32.16 -11.99 1.82
C MET A 6 32.02 -10.82 2.80
N PRO A 7 32.32 -9.58 2.41
CA PRO A 7 32.07 -8.40 3.23
C PRO A 7 30.63 -8.34 3.76
N LEU A 8 30.46 -7.84 4.99
CA LEU A 8 29.16 -7.75 5.67
C LEU A 8 28.14 -6.98 4.83
N GLU A 9 28.55 -5.87 4.21
CA GLU A 9 27.71 -5.02 3.37
C GLU A 9 27.09 -5.79 2.20
N LEU A 10 27.87 -6.65 1.55
CA LEU A 10 27.37 -7.49 0.46
C LEU A 10 26.45 -8.61 0.97
N GLN A 11 26.73 -9.17 2.16
CA GLN A 11 25.81 -10.12 2.79
C GLN A 11 24.46 -9.46 3.07
N LEU A 12 24.47 -8.23 3.59
CA LEU A 12 23.26 -7.45 3.89
C LEU A 12 22.51 -7.02 2.63
N ALA A 13 23.23 -6.63 1.58
CA ALA A 13 22.64 -6.31 0.29
C ALA A 13 21.88 -7.53 -0.29
N ILE A 14 22.49 -8.72 -0.26
CA ILE A 14 21.83 -9.95 -0.72
C ILE A 14 20.56 -10.22 0.09
N VAL A 15 20.66 -10.18 1.44
CA VAL A 15 19.50 -10.41 2.33
C VAL A 15 18.38 -9.41 2.03
N GLY A 16 18.71 -8.13 1.78
CA GLY A 16 17.74 -7.09 1.47
C GLY A 16 16.97 -7.29 0.15
N HIS A 17 17.48 -8.14 -0.76
CA HIS A 17 16.82 -8.49 -2.02
C HIS A 17 16.02 -9.80 -1.96
N LEU A 18 16.08 -10.53 -0.84
CA LEU A 18 15.33 -11.76 -0.65
C LEU A 18 13.86 -11.48 -0.32
N ASP A 19 12.99 -12.35 -0.82
CA ASP A 19 11.58 -12.32 -0.42
C ASP A 19 11.41 -12.72 1.04
N PRO A 20 10.32 -12.30 1.71
CA PRO A 20 10.10 -12.57 3.14
C PRO A 20 10.25 -14.05 3.50
N ARG A 21 9.82 -14.95 2.60
CA ARG A 21 9.92 -16.41 2.78
C ARG A 21 11.37 -16.90 2.78
N ASP A 22 12.19 -16.37 1.89
CA ASP A 22 13.59 -16.79 1.75
C ASP A 22 14.43 -16.29 2.91
N ILE A 23 14.11 -15.11 3.46
CA ILE A 23 14.75 -14.61 4.69
C ILE A 23 14.51 -15.60 5.84
N PHE A 24 13.29 -16.12 6.02
CA PHE A 24 13.03 -17.15 7.02
C PHE A 24 13.81 -18.44 6.76
N HIS A 25 13.83 -18.92 5.51
CA HIS A 25 14.59 -20.12 5.18
C HIS A 25 16.09 -19.92 5.43
N LEU A 26 16.64 -18.74 5.12
CA LEU A 26 18.03 -18.38 5.37
C LEU A 26 18.38 -18.47 6.86
N GLN A 27 17.53 -17.92 7.75
CA GLN A 27 17.68 -17.99 9.20
C GLN A 27 17.71 -19.43 9.72
N LEU A 28 17.05 -20.37 9.04
CA LEU A 28 17.02 -21.78 9.42
C LEU A 28 18.23 -22.60 8.90
N THR A 29 19.07 -22.02 8.03
CA THR A 29 20.19 -22.76 7.43
C THR A 29 21.40 -22.89 8.35
N CYS A 30 21.83 -21.80 9.00
CA CYS A 30 22.99 -21.81 9.90
C CYS A 30 22.98 -20.62 10.87
N ARG A 31 23.71 -20.76 11.98
CA ARG A 31 23.80 -19.75 13.05
C ARG A 31 24.36 -18.40 12.56
N HIS A 32 25.36 -18.41 11.69
CA HIS A 32 25.93 -17.17 11.13
C HIS A 32 24.88 -16.34 10.39
N LEU A 33 24.05 -16.97 9.55
CA LEU A 33 23.02 -16.27 8.79
C LEU A 33 21.83 -15.86 9.67
N TYR A 34 21.52 -16.66 10.69
CA TYR A 34 20.57 -16.26 11.72
C TYR A 34 21.03 -14.97 12.41
N ASP A 35 22.25 -14.97 12.94
CA ASP A 35 22.83 -13.83 13.66
C ASP A 35 22.97 -12.61 12.74
N LEU A 36 23.35 -12.80 11.47
CA LEU A 36 23.39 -11.74 10.46
C LEU A 36 22.04 -11.05 10.33
N VAL A 37 20.96 -11.81 10.08
CA VAL A 37 19.62 -11.26 9.87
C VAL A 37 19.09 -10.61 11.14
N GLU A 38 19.29 -11.22 12.31
CA GLU A 38 18.80 -10.67 13.58
C GLU A 38 19.56 -9.39 13.98
N ASN A 39 20.88 -9.33 13.80
CA ASN A 39 21.67 -8.14 14.11
C ASN A 39 21.37 -6.96 13.16
N SER A 40 20.92 -7.24 11.93
CA SER A 40 20.56 -6.22 10.94
C SER A 40 19.06 -6.19 10.62
N ALA A 41 18.22 -6.65 11.55
CA ALA A 41 16.83 -7.00 11.24
C ALA A 41 16.03 -5.80 10.71
N GLU A 42 16.23 -4.61 11.28
CA GLU A 42 15.55 -3.40 10.83
C GLU A 42 15.82 -3.11 9.36
N MET A 43 17.09 -3.03 8.97
CA MET A 43 17.47 -2.76 7.58
C MET A 43 17.03 -3.87 6.64
N ALA A 44 17.21 -5.14 7.04
CA ALA A 44 16.82 -6.30 6.24
C ALA A 44 15.31 -6.31 5.95
N TRP A 45 14.47 -6.16 6.99
CA TRP A 45 13.01 -6.20 6.84
C TRP A 45 12.45 -4.93 6.18
N ARG A 46 13.05 -3.76 6.43
CA ARG A 46 12.68 -2.51 5.73
C ARG A 46 12.99 -2.59 4.24
N ASN A 47 14.18 -3.07 3.86
CA ASN A 47 14.55 -3.25 2.46
C ASN A 47 13.69 -4.32 1.77
N CYS A 48 13.46 -5.45 2.45
CA CYS A 48 12.55 -6.50 1.99
C CYS A 48 11.14 -5.94 1.74
N LEU A 49 10.59 -5.15 2.67
CA LEU A 49 9.28 -4.50 2.48
C LEU A 49 9.30 -3.52 1.30
N ASN A 50 10.35 -2.71 1.16
CA ASN A 50 10.47 -1.75 0.06
C ASN A 50 10.52 -2.45 -1.31
N GLN A 51 11.31 -3.52 -1.43
CA GLN A 51 11.35 -4.36 -2.63
C GLN A 51 9.99 -5.01 -2.91
N ASN A 52 9.30 -5.48 -1.87
CA ASN A 52 7.95 -6.02 -2.01
C ASN A 52 6.96 -4.95 -2.50
N CYS A 53 7.09 -3.69 -2.04
CA CYS A 53 6.29 -2.59 -2.55
C CYS A 53 6.55 -2.33 -4.03
N LEU A 54 7.83 -2.29 -4.43
CA LEU A 54 8.24 -2.08 -5.81
C LEU A 54 7.73 -3.17 -6.75
N ARG A 55 7.87 -4.43 -6.36
CA ARG A 55 7.41 -5.57 -7.17
C ARG A 55 5.89 -5.61 -7.35
N ASN A 56 5.13 -5.07 -6.40
CA ASN A 56 3.67 -5.15 -6.39
C ASN A 56 2.96 -3.80 -6.64
N GLY A 57 3.70 -2.75 -7.00
CA GLY A 57 3.14 -1.42 -7.23
C GLY A 57 2.44 -0.84 -6.00
N LEU A 58 2.99 -1.06 -4.80
CA LEU A 58 2.46 -0.49 -3.56
C LEU A 58 3.08 0.87 -3.29
N PHE A 59 2.27 1.82 -2.81
CA PHE A 59 2.70 3.15 -2.42
C PHE A 59 3.46 3.07 -1.10
N TRP A 60 4.79 3.15 -1.16
CA TRP A 60 5.70 3.10 -0.02
C TRP A 60 5.33 4.04 1.14
N PRO A 61 4.86 5.28 0.92
CA PRO A 61 4.42 6.15 2.02
C PRO A 61 3.31 5.56 2.90
N SER A 62 2.58 4.54 2.41
CA SER A 62 1.65 3.77 3.24
C SER A 62 2.34 3.16 4.46
N PHE A 63 3.61 2.76 4.34
CA PHE A 63 4.40 2.08 5.35
C PHE A 63 5.44 2.98 6.05
N ALA A 64 5.54 4.26 5.68
CA ALA A 64 6.54 5.18 6.25
C ALA A 64 6.38 5.45 7.76
N HIS A 65 5.26 5.06 8.35
CA HIS A 65 4.98 5.21 9.78
C HIS A 65 5.49 4.03 10.63
N LEU A 66 5.90 2.93 10.01
CA LEU A 66 6.41 1.76 10.73
C LEU A 66 7.76 2.10 11.36
N ALA A 67 7.94 1.79 12.63
CA ALA A 67 9.15 2.13 13.39
C ALA A 67 9.91 0.90 13.88
N THR A 68 9.22 -0.23 14.04
CA THR A 68 9.81 -1.43 14.66
C THR A 68 10.06 -2.54 13.65
N VAL A 69 11.06 -3.39 13.94
CA VAL A 69 11.33 -4.61 13.15
C VAL A 69 10.09 -5.50 13.05
N ALA A 70 9.35 -5.64 14.15
CA ALA A 70 8.13 -6.44 14.20
C ALA A 70 7.06 -5.92 13.23
N GLU A 71 6.91 -4.60 13.13
CA GLU A 71 6.00 -3.95 12.18
C GLU A 71 6.43 -4.17 10.73
N TYR A 72 7.71 -3.96 10.39
CA TYR A 72 8.23 -4.22 9.05
C TYR A 72 8.06 -5.68 8.65
N LYS A 73 8.42 -6.62 9.53
CA LYS A 73 8.22 -8.06 9.33
C LYS A 73 6.74 -8.38 9.18
N HIS A 74 5.87 -7.77 9.98
CA HIS A 74 4.43 -7.97 9.90
C HIS A 74 3.87 -7.49 8.56
N ALA A 75 4.27 -6.31 8.08
CA ALA A 75 3.84 -5.78 6.79
C ALA A 75 4.38 -6.60 5.62
N ALA A 76 5.68 -6.92 5.62
CA ALA A 76 6.34 -7.66 4.54
C ALA A 76 5.75 -9.07 4.36
N THR A 77 5.35 -9.72 5.45
CA THR A 77 4.76 -11.06 5.44
C THR A 77 3.24 -11.07 5.25
N ALA A 78 2.58 -9.90 5.12
CA ALA A 78 1.13 -9.82 4.96
C ALA A 78 0.59 -10.62 3.76
N PRO A 79 1.20 -10.57 2.55
CA PRO A 79 0.74 -11.38 1.41
C PRO A 79 0.83 -12.88 1.67
N LEU A 80 1.91 -13.34 2.33
CA LEU A 80 2.10 -14.76 2.68
C LEU A 80 1.04 -15.22 3.68
N ARG A 81 0.74 -14.41 4.71
CA ARG A 81 -0.32 -14.72 5.68
C ARG A 81 -1.70 -14.76 5.03
N PHE A 82 -1.98 -13.82 4.13
CA PHE A 82 -3.24 -13.80 3.40
C PHE A 82 -3.40 -15.03 2.51
N SER A 83 -2.37 -15.37 1.72
CA SER A 83 -2.36 -16.56 0.87
C SER A 83 -2.55 -17.85 1.69
N ALA A 84 -1.82 -18.00 2.80
CA ALA A 84 -1.98 -19.15 3.69
C ALA A 84 -3.40 -19.25 4.28
N ALA A 85 -3.97 -18.12 4.71
CA ALA A 85 -5.34 -18.06 5.22
C ALA A 85 -6.36 -18.41 4.12
N TYR A 86 -6.17 -17.90 2.90
CA TYR A 86 -7.01 -18.20 1.74
C TYR A 86 -6.97 -19.67 1.36
N HIS A 87 -5.77 -20.26 1.22
CA HIS A 87 -5.62 -21.68 0.92
C HIS A 87 -6.25 -22.56 2.00
N LYS A 88 -6.08 -22.21 3.29
CA LYS A 88 -6.72 -22.92 4.39
C LYS A 88 -8.24 -22.83 4.34
N ALA A 89 -8.79 -21.66 4.00
CA ALA A 89 -10.23 -21.48 3.88
C ALA A 89 -10.79 -22.29 2.70
N SER A 90 -10.14 -22.19 1.54
CA SER A 90 -10.49 -22.92 0.31
C SER A 90 -10.47 -24.44 0.53
N LYS A 91 -9.40 -25.00 1.11
CA LYS A 91 -9.30 -26.45 1.40
C LYS A 91 -10.43 -26.96 2.30
N ASN A 92 -10.94 -26.11 3.19
CA ASN A 92 -12.02 -26.46 4.11
C ASN A 92 -13.41 -26.08 3.57
N ASN A 93 -13.53 -25.63 2.31
CA ASN A 93 -14.76 -25.06 1.74
C ASN A 93 -15.39 -23.97 2.63
N LYS A 94 -14.56 -23.16 3.29
CA LYS A 94 -14.97 -22.05 4.15
C LYS A 94 -14.67 -20.72 3.47
N MET A 95 -15.52 -19.72 3.73
CA MET A 95 -15.23 -18.34 3.35
C MET A 95 -14.22 -17.71 4.31
N LEU A 96 -13.39 -16.79 3.80
CA LEU A 96 -12.56 -15.94 4.65
C LEU A 96 -13.44 -15.06 5.55
N LYS A 97 -13.03 -14.89 6.81
CA LYS A 97 -13.70 -14.00 7.75
C LYS A 97 -13.62 -12.57 7.23
N LYS A 98 -14.77 -11.98 6.89
CA LYS A 98 -14.86 -10.60 6.43
C LYS A 98 -14.78 -9.65 7.63
N LYS A 99 -13.93 -8.62 7.54
CA LYS A 99 -13.92 -7.48 8.46
C LYS A 99 -14.59 -6.31 7.76
N ARG A 100 -15.56 -5.68 8.40
CA ARG A 100 -16.19 -4.43 7.92
C ARG A 100 -15.81 -3.30 8.86
N MET A 101 -15.51 -2.15 8.29
CA MET A 101 -15.23 -0.91 9.02
C MET A 101 -16.06 0.20 8.38
N ARG A 102 -16.66 1.05 9.19
CA ARG A 102 -17.32 2.28 8.73
C ARG A 102 -16.35 3.42 8.91
N LEU A 103 -16.09 4.15 7.83
CA LEU A 103 -15.26 5.35 7.86
C LEU A 103 -16.15 6.58 8.10
N GLN A 104 -15.65 7.53 8.87
CA GLN A 104 -16.33 8.77 9.21
C GLN A 104 -15.53 9.93 8.63
N PHE A 105 -16.13 10.57 7.62
CA PHE A 105 -15.57 11.77 7.01
C PHE A 105 -15.93 12.99 7.88
N PRO A 106 -15.00 13.92 8.14
CA PRO A 106 -15.29 15.15 8.85
C PRO A 106 -16.39 15.96 8.17
N ALA A 107 -17.38 16.42 8.96
CA ALA A 107 -18.57 17.10 8.43
C ALA A 107 -18.22 18.33 7.57
N LYS A 108 -17.18 19.09 7.94
CA LYS A 108 -16.74 20.29 7.23
C LYS A 108 -16.40 20.03 5.75
N CYS A 109 -16.03 18.80 5.41
CA CYS A 109 -15.54 18.44 4.09
C CYS A 109 -16.61 17.73 3.23
N THR A 110 -17.73 17.32 3.84
CA THR A 110 -18.81 16.59 3.17
C THR A 110 -20.14 17.34 3.16
N THR A 111 -20.22 18.50 3.83
CA THR A 111 -21.44 19.33 3.82
C THR A 111 -21.64 19.97 2.45
N GLY A 112 -22.55 19.39 1.66
CA GLY A 112 -23.06 19.97 0.42
C GLY A 112 -22.43 19.44 -0.87
N SER A 113 -21.53 18.46 -0.80
CA SER A 113 -20.95 17.79 -1.96
C SER A 113 -21.20 16.28 -1.94
N THR A 114 -21.47 15.71 -3.11
CA THR A 114 -21.65 14.28 -3.31
C THR A 114 -20.32 13.66 -3.73
N ILE A 115 -19.93 12.57 -3.08
CA ILE A 115 -18.79 11.77 -3.52
C ILE A 115 -19.21 10.98 -4.76
N LEU A 116 -18.57 11.27 -5.89
CA LEU A 116 -18.79 10.61 -7.17
C LEU A 116 -17.95 9.35 -7.32
N ASP A 117 -16.72 9.35 -6.80
CA ASP A 117 -15.81 8.22 -6.91
C ASP A 117 -14.90 8.08 -5.68
N ILE A 118 -14.42 6.86 -5.43
CA ILE A 118 -13.57 6.50 -4.30
C ILE A 118 -12.48 5.53 -4.77
N HIS A 119 -11.23 5.87 -4.48
CA HIS A 119 -10.09 5.06 -4.88
C HIS A 119 -9.13 4.81 -3.72
N PHE A 120 -8.84 3.53 -3.42
CA PHE A 120 -7.78 3.19 -2.48
C PHE A 120 -6.42 3.34 -3.15
N ILE A 121 -5.53 4.11 -2.54
CA ILE A 121 -4.14 4.15 -2.99
C ILE A 121 -3.49 2.79 -2.65
N PRO A 122 -2.82 2.12 -3.61
CA PRO A 122 -2.19 0.82 -3.38
C PRO A 122 -1.27 0.84 -2.16
N GLY A 123 -1.43 -0.13 -1.26
CA GLY A 123 -0.84 -0.10 0.10
C GLY A 123 -1.89 0.13 1.20
N GLY A 124 -3.06 0.67 0.83
CA GLY A 124 -4.30 0.59 1.61
C GLY A 124 -4.42 1.54 2.80
N ARG A 125 -3.43 2.43 3.00
CA ARG A 125 -3.48 3.47 4.06
C ARG A 125 -4.19 4.73 3.62
N PHE A 126 -4.10 5.11 2.35
CA PHE A 126 -4.70 6.33 1.86
C PHE A 126 -5.91 6.05 0.98
N LEU A 127 -6.90 6.93 1.06
CA LEU A 127 -8.12 6.90 0.28
C LEU A 127 -8.25 8.22 -0.47
N ALA A 128 -8.43 8.18 -1.79
CA ALA A 128 -8.82 9.34 -2.57
C ALA A 128 -10.34 9.34 -2.75
N THR A 129 -10.97 10.49 -2.59
CA THR A 129 -12.39 10.71 -2.90
C THR A 129 -12.53 11.86 -3.87
N PHE A 130 -13.47 11.73 -4.79
CA PHE A 130 -13.74 12.71 -5.84
C PHE A 130 -15.16 13.22 -5.68
N SER A 131 -15.34 14.54 -5.68
CA SER A 131 -16.63 15.18 -5.41
C SER A 131 -17.20 15.87 -6.66
N ASP A 132 -18.53 16.00 -6.68
CA ASP A 132 -19.25 16.84 -7.65
C ASP A 132 -18.94 18.33 -7.51
N SER A 133 -18.46 18.77 -6.34
CA SER A 133 -17.94 20.11 -6.12
C SER A 133 -16.61 20.40 -6.82
N GLY A 134 -16.07 19.44 -7.58
CA GLY A 134 -14.83 19.60 -8.31
C GLY A 134 -13.62 19.58 -7.38
N THR A 135 -13.60 18.68 -6.40
CA THR A 135 -12.43 18.46 -5.54
C THR A 135 -12.04 16.99 -5.52
N MET A 136 -10.73 16.75 -5.42
CA MET A 136 -10.17 15.47 -4.99
C MET A 136 -9.53 15.64 -3.62
N ASP A 137 -10.02 14.85 -2.67
CA ASP A 137 -9.49 14.83 -1.31
C ASP A 137 -8.80 13.49 -1.03
N VAL A 138 -7.64 13.56 -0.38
CA VAL A 138 -6.88 12.37 0.05
C VAL A 138 -6.91 12.29 1.56
N TRP A 139 -7.31 11.12 2.05
CA TRP A 139 -7.54 10.82 3.46
C TRP A 139 -6.52 9.80 3.96
N ASP A 140 -6.00 10.00 5.17
CA ASP A 140 -5.23 9.02 5.90
C ASP A 140 -6.14 8.15 6.79
N LEU A 141 -6.08 6.84 6.59
CA LEU A 141 -6.90 5.86 7.31
C LEU A 141 -6.26 5.37 8.61
N ARG A 142 -5.07 5.85 8.99
CA ARG A 142 -4.38 5.41 10.23
C ARG A 142 -5.25 5.57 11.48
N ALA A 143 -5.95 6.69 11.60
CA ALA A 143 -6.77 7.04 12.75
C ALA A 143 -8.23 6.56 12.62
N ALA A 144 -8.53 5.65 11.70
CA ALA A 144 -9.88 5.17 11.46
C ALA A 144 -10.57 4.71 12.77
N PRO A 145 -11.87 5.03 12.96
CA PRO A 145 -12.83 5.40 11.91
C PRO A 145 -12.81 6.87 11.49
N THR A 146 -12.21 7.77 12.26
CA THR A 146 -12.13 9.20 11.92
C THR A 146 -10.99 9.45 10.94
N LEU A 147 -11.30 10.09 9.82
CA LEU A 147 -10.31 10.34 8.76
C LEU A 147 -9.64 11.70 8.93
N GLU A 148 -8.35 11.74 8.63
CA GLU A 148 -7.57 12.98 8.51
C GLU A 148 -7.36 13.30 7.04
N MET A 149 -7.74 14.51 6.61
CA MET A 149 -7.46 14.98 5.25
C MET A 149 -5.99 15.39 5.16
N VAL A 150 -5.25 14.79 4.23
CA VAL A 150 -3.83 15.08 4.01
C VAL A 150 -3.63 16.01 2.82
N LEU A 151 -4.52 15.93 1.83
CA LEU A 151 -4.49 16.73 0.62
C LEU A 151 -5.92 17.03 0.17
N SER A 152 -6.14 18.24 -0.33
CA SER A 152 -7.33 18.62 -1.09
C SER A 152 -6.86 19.38 -2.31
N MET A 153 -7.35 19.01 -3.48
CA MET A 153 -7.02 19.69 -4.73
C MET A 153 -8.27 19.93 -5.57
N PRO A 154 -8.40 21.11 -6.20
CA PRO A 154 -9.47 21.36 -7.14
C PRO A 154 -9.28 20.52 -8.40
N LEU A 155 -10.40 20.03 -8.94
CA LEU A 155 -10.51 19.36 -10.22
C LEU A 155 -11.56 20.08 -11.05
N GLU A 156 -11.20 20.44 -12.27
CA GLU A 156 -12.18 21.01 -13.20
C GLU A 156 -12.97 19.88 -13.85
N ARG A 157 -14.31 19.99 -13.85
CA ARG A 157 -15.21 19.16 -14.65
C ARG A 157 -14.97 17.65 -14.50
N PHE A 158 -14.78 17.16 -13.27
CA PHE A 158 -14.56 15.75 -13.02
C PHE A 158 -15.82 14.90 -13.32
N ARG A 159 -15.66 13.82 -14.08
CA ARG A 159 -16.72 12.84 -14.34
C ARG A 159 -16.48 11.48 -13.66
N GLY A 160 -15.23 11.03 -13.64
CA GLY A 160 -14.88 9.71 -13.09
C GLY A 160 -13.39 9.40 -13.20
N VAL A 161 -12.88 8.45 -12.43
CA VAL A 161 -11.50 7.98 -12.57
C VAL A 161 -11.44 6.87 -13.61
N ALA A 162 -10.64 7.07 -14.67
CA ALA A 162 -10.42 6.05 -15.70
C ALA A 162 -9.31 5.06 -15.28
N TYR A 163 -8.26 5.56 -14.63
CA TYR A 163 -7.09 4.77 -14.28
C TYR A 163 -6.32 5.36 -13.11
N SER A 164 -5.70 4.49 -12.32
CA SER A 164 -4.75 4.88 -11.28
C SER A 164 -3.56 3.92 -11.26
N ASN A 165 -2.39 4.44 -10.91
CA ASN A 165 -1.22 3.61 -10.70
C ASN A 165 -0.22 4.26 -9.75
N VAL A 166 0.61 3.43 -9.12
CA VAL A 166 1.77 3.88 -8.35
C VAL A 166 2.99 3.89 -9.27
N VAL A 167 3.72 5.00 -9.27
CA VAL A 167 4.96 5.20 -10.03
C VAL A 167 6.10 5.33 -9.03
N ASP A 168 7.21 4.62 -9.27
CA ASP A 168 8.44 4.64 -8.45
C ASP A 168 8.22 4.37 -6.95
N CYS A 169 7.11 3.70 -6.58
CA CYS A 169 6.64 3.48 -5.21
C CYS A 169 6.27 4.74 -4.41
N ASP A 170 6.48 5.95 -4.91
CA ASP A 170 6.36 7.18 -4.13
C ASP A 170 5.40 8.21 -4.72
N LYS A 171 4.87 7.95 -5.93
CA LYS A 171 3.89 8.80 -6.61
C LYS A 171 2.66 7.99 -6.99
N VAL A 172 1.52 8.66 -7.07
CA VAL A 172 0.27 8.12 -7.61
C VAL A 172 -0.13 8.94 -8.81
N HIS A 173 -0.23 8.30 -9.97
CA HIS A 173 -0.84 8.89 -11.15
C HIS A 173 -2.31 8.52 -11.18
N ILE A 174 -3.15 9.51 -11.44
CA ILE A 174 -4.60 9.34 -11.60
C ILE A 174 -4.99 9.99 -12.91
N LEU A 175 -5.54 9.18 -13.82
CA LEU A 175 -6.18 9.63 -15.04
C LEU A 175 -7.68 9.66 -14.79
N TYR A 176 -8.29 10.81 -15.03
CA TYR A 176 -9.72 11.01 -14.85
C TYR A 176 -10.36 11.56 -16.12
N GLU A 177 -11.65 11.30 -16.25
CA GLU A 177 -12.49 11.78 -17.34
C GLU A 177 -13.04 13.16 -17.00
N LEU A 178 -13.06 14.01 -18.03
CA LEU A 178 -13.67 15.32 -17.97
C LEU A 178 -15.09 15.27 -18.51
N ASP A 179 -16.01 16.01 -17.88
CA ASP A 179 -17.29 16.29 -18.47
C ASP A 179 -17.10 17.30 -19.61
N LEU A 180 -17.20 16.80 -20.83
CA LEU A 180 -17.26 17.64 -22.03
C LEU A 180 -18.74 17.97 -22.24
N ASP A 181 -19.18 19.12 -21.74
CA ASP A 181 -20.39 19.74 -22.28
C ASP A 181 -20.16 19.91 -23.79
N ILE A 182 -20.83 19.08 -24.60
CA ILE A 182 -20.93 19.34 -26.03
C ILE A 182 -21.76 20.62 -26.12
N PRO A 183 -21.21 21.75 -26.61
CA PRO A 183 -22.04 22.92 -26.80
C PRO A 183 -23.19 22.54 -27.72
N ALA A 184 -24.42 22.92 -27.34
CA ALA A 184 -25.66 22.64 -28.06
C ALA A 184 -25.67 23.13 -29.53
N SER A 185 -24.60 23.77 -30.00
CA SER A 185 -24.35 24.12 -31.39
C SER A 185 -23.96 22.93 -32.31
N TYR A 186 -23.80 21.72 -31.78
CA TYR A 186 -23.43 20.52 -32.56
C TYR A 186 -24.51 19.44 -32.68
N THR A 187 -25.71 19.65 -32.12
CA THR A 187 -26.87 18.80 -32.44
C THR A 187 -27.62 19.44 -33.61
N ALA A 188 -27.27 19.00 -34.82
CA ALA A 188 -27.95 19.34 -36.08
C ALA A 188 -29.35 18.72 -36.17
#